data_AF-A0AA47MFU0-F1
#
_entry.id   AF-A0AA47MFU0-F1
#
_cell.length_a   1.000
_cell.length_b   1.000
_cell.length_c   1.000
_cell.angle_alpha   90.00
_cell.angle_beta   90.00
_cell.angle_gamma   90.00
#
_symmetry.space_group_name_H-M   'P 1'
#
loop_
_entity.id
_entity.type
_entity.pdbx_description
1 polymer ?
#
loop_
_entity_poly.entity_id
_entity_poly.type
_entity_poly.pdbx_seq_one_letter_code
_entity_poly.pdbx_strand_id
1 'polypeptide(L)'
;MKGVRRRFWLSVVIKDHLTCTSMLDCTLEAVRRYPRGANGMVTDPTIALVIDGRTLGMVLESDLQAHFVELAQRCRSVLCCRVTPLQKSAVVKVIRDRLKVMTLALGEDARRLTLK
;
A
#
# COMPACT_ATOMS: atom_id res chain seq x y z
N MET A 1 -20.70 -22.37 -15.31
CA MET A 1 -19.23 -22.30 -15.39
C MET A 1 -18.74 -21.28 -14.37
N LYS A 2 -18.16 -21.71 -13.23
CA LYS A 2 -17.68 -20.79 -12.19
C LYS A 2 -16.36 -20.17 -12.64
N GLY A 3 -16.40 -18.89 -13.03
CA GLY A 3 -15.22 -18.13 -13.41
C GLY A 3 -14.21 -18.09 -12.27
N VAL A 4 -13.04 -18.67 -12.50
CA VAL A 4 -11.88 -18.58 -11.61
C VAL A 4 -11.43 -17.12 -11.61
N ARG A 5 -11.82 -16.35 -10.60
CA ARG A 5 -11.31 -15.00 -10.38
C ARG A 5 -9.81 -15.10 -10.08
N ARG A 6 -8.96 -14.74 -11.05
CA ARG A 6 -7.52 -14.63 -10.84
C ARG A 6 -7.25 -13.50 -9.85
N ARG A 7 -7.09 -13.84 -8.56
CA ARG A 7 -6.66 -12.89 -7.52
C ARG A 7 -5.16 -12.70 -7.64
N PHE A 8 -4.74 -11.55 -8.17
CA PHE A 8 -3.33 -11.16 -8.19
C PHE A 8 -2.98 -10.49 -6.87
N TRP A 9 -2.14 -11.16 -6.08
CA TRP A 9 -1.54 -10.62 -4.86
C TRP A 9 -0.13 -10.14 -5.22
N LEU A 10 0.13 -8.83 -5.11
CA LEU A 10 1.47 -8.27 -5.24
C LEU A 10 2.06 -8.14 -3.83
N SER A 11 3.04 -8.98 -3.52
CA SER A 11 3.77 -8.93 -2.26
C SER A 11 5.11 -8.24 -2.48
N VAL A 12 5.28 -7.04 -1.92
CA VAL A 12 6.52 -6.27 -1.99
C VAL A 12 7.22 -6.39 -0.63
N VAL A 13 8.27 -7.21 -0.58
CA VAL A 13 9.12 -7.39 0.61
C VAL A 13 10.54 -7.01 0.23
N ILE A 14 10.99 -5.84 0.68
CA ILE A 14 12.28 -5.26 0.28
C ILE A 14 13.28 -5.39 1.43
N LYS A 15 14.49 -5.88 1.13
CA LYS A 15 15.58 -6.08 2.09
C LYS A 15 16.55 -4.90 2.20
N ASP A 16 16.70 -4.07 1.16
CA ASP A 16 17.69 -2.98 1.09
C ASP A 16 17.16 -1.69 0.42
N HIS A 17 17.80 -0.54 0.67
CA HIS A 17 17.30 0.77 0.21
C HIS A 17 17.43 0.97 -1.32
N LEU A 18 18.51 0.51 -1.94
CA LEU A 18 18.72 0.65 -3.38
C LEU A 18 17.78 -0.24 -4.20
N THR A 19 17.45 -1.42 -3.66
CA THR A 19 16.45 -2.32 -4.26
C THR A 19 15.02 -1.80 -4.07
N CYS A 20 14.79 -0.89 -3.12
CA CYS A 20 13.49 -0.30 -2.84
C CYS A 20 12.97 0.50 -4.04
N THR A 21 13.75 1.48 -4.52
CA THR A 21 13.41 2.33 -5.67
C THR A 21 13.09 1.50 -6.91
N SER A 22 14.03 0.66 -7.35
CA SER A 22 13.87 -0.11 -8.59
C SER A 22 12.70 -1.10 -8.52
N MET A 23 12.46 -1.71 -7.35
CA MET A 23 11.35 -2.66 -7.20
C MET A 23 10.00 -1.94 -7.19
N LEU A 24 9.91 -0.77 -6.56
CA LEU A 24 8.69 0.06 -6.57
C LEU A 24 8.39 0.58 -7.97
N ASP A 25 9.40 1.06 -8.69
CA ASP A 25 9.24 1.53 -10.07
C ASP A 25 8.77 0.40 -11.00
N CYS A 26 9.45 -0.74 -10.97
CA CYS A 26 9.04 -1.92 -11.75
C CYS A 26 7.60 -2.37 -11.39
N THR A 27 7.24 -2.34 -10.10
CA THR A 27 5.89 -2.69 -9.67
C THR A 27 4.87 -1.66 -10.17
N LEU A 28 5.18 -0.37 -10.09
CA LEU A 28 4.32 0.70 -10.57
C LEU A 28 4.09 0.59 -12.07
N GLU A 29 5.13 0.33 -12.85
CA GLU A 29 5.00 0.07 -14.28
C GLU A 29 4.14 -1.16 -14.58
N ALA A 30 4.30 -2.25 -13.83
CA ALA A 30 3.47 -3.45 -14.02
C ALA A 30 2.00 -3.17 -13.72
N VAL A 31 1.70 -2.42 -12.66
CA VAL A 31 0.34 -2.01 -12.27
C VAL A 31 -0.21 -0.96 -13.26
N ARG A 32 0.64 -0.13 -13.88
CA ARG A 32 0.27 0.81 -14.93
C ARG A 32 -0.24 0.14 -16.20
N ARG A 33 0.34 -1.02 -16.55
CA ARG A 33 -0.07 -1.81 -17.72
C ARG A 33 -1.45 -2.45 -17.56
N TYR A 34 -1.97 -2.52 -16.33
CA TYR A 34 -3.35 -2.96 -16.12
C TYR A 34 -4.33 -1.84 -16.46
N PRO A 35 -5.20 -2.02 -17.47
CA PRO A 35 -6.20 -1.02 -17.83
C PRO A 35 -7.16 -0.83 -16.65
N ARG A 36 -7.36 0.43 -16.24
CA ARG A 36 -8.49 0.78 -15.37
C ARG A 36 -9.75 0.47 -16.17
N GLY A 37 -10.63 -0.38 -15.65
CA GLY A 37 -11.91 -0.67 -16.25
C GLY A 37 -12.71 0.63 -16.37
N ALA A 38 -12.71 1.20 -17.56
CA ALA A 38 -13.70 2.20 -17.91
C ALA A 38 -15.02 1.43 -18.05
N ASN A 39 -16.03 1.87 -17.29
CA ASN A 39 -17.45 1.52 -17.44
C ASN A 39 -17.95 0.31 -16.62
N GLY A 40 -18.38 0.56 -15.37
CA GLY A 40 -19.52 -0.07 -14.68
C GLY A 40 -19.63 -1.60 -14.54
N MET A 41 -18.73 -2.38 -15.13
CA MET A 41 -18.74 -3.83 -15.17
C MET A 41 -17.59 -4.35 -14.33
N VAL A 42 -17.91 -5.17 -13.33
CA VAL A 42 -17.01 -5.68 -12.28
C VAL A 42 -16.04 -6.72 -12.86
N THR A 43 -15.12 -6.27 -13.72
CA THR A 43 -13.97 -7.07 -14.20
C THR A 43 -12.64 -6.36 -14.00
N ASP A 44 -12.60 -5.31 -13.16
CA ASP A 44 -11.34 -4.72 -12.72
C ASP A 44 -10.51 -5.80 -11.99
N PRO A 45 -9.24 -5.99 -12.38
CA PRO A 45 -8.34 -6.85 -11.64
C PRO A 45 -8.26 -6.34 -10.20
N THR A 46 -8.61 -7.19 -9.25
CA THR A 46 -8.57 -6.87 -7.83
C THR A 46 -7.12 -6.95 -7.36
N ILE A 47 -6.34 -5.92 -7.65
CA ILE A 47 -4.94 -5.83 -7.23
C ILE A 47 -4.92 -5.53 -5.72
N ALA A 48 -4.16 -6.33 -4.98
CA ALA A 48 -3.86 -6.09 -3.58
C ALA A 48 -2.35 -5.89 -3.40
N LEU A 49 -1.96 -4.85 -2.66
CA LEU A 49 -0.57 -4.57 -2.30
C LEU A 49 -0.31 -5.01 -0.85
N VAL A 50 0.74 -5.81 -0.63
CA VAL A 50 1.26 -6.11 0.70
C VAL A 50 2.64 -5.48 0.85
N ILE A 51 2.84 -4.71 1.92
CA ILE A 51 4.10 -3.99 2.20
C ILE A 51 4.52 -4.17 3.66
N ASP A 52 5.80 -4.51 3.89
CA ASP A 52 6.37 -4.64 5.24
C ASP A 52 6.73 -3.27 5.85
N GLY A 53 6.70 -3.16 7.18
CA GLY A 53 7.00 -1.95 7.92
C GLY A 53 8.39 -1.37 7.65
N ARG A 54 9.42 -2.20 7.41
CA ARG A 54 10.76 -1.68 7.01
C ARG A 54 10.70 -1.00 5.66
N THR A 55 10.09 -1.66 4.68
CA THR A 55 9.89 -1.10 3.34
C THR A 55 9.05 0.17 3.39
N LEU A 56 7.96 0.15 4.16
CA LEU A 56 7.09 1.30 4.35
C LEU A 56 7.85 2.49 4.96
N GLY A 57 8.75 2.26 5.92
CA GLY A 57 9.60 3.31 6.49
C GLY A 57 10.44 4.02 5.42
N MET A 58 11.17 3.25 4.61
CA MET A 58 12.00 3.80 3.52
C MET A 58 11.16 4.61 2.52
N VAL A 59 9.96 4.13 2.20
CA VAL A 59 9.06 4.75 1.23
C VAL A 59 8.43 6.04 1.77
N LEU A 60 8.16 6.11 3.07
CA LEU A 60 7.59 7.30 3.71
C LEU A 60 8.61 8.43 3.87
N GLU A 61 9.91 8.10 3.99
CA GLU A 61 11.00 9.04 4.23
C GLU A 61 11.71 9.53 2.95
N SER A 62 11.45 8.90 1.80
CA SER A 62 12.09 9.22 0.52
C SER A 62 11.12 9.82 -0.51
N ASP A 63 11.66 10.22 -1.67
CA ASP A 63 10.87 10.69 -2.82
C ASP A 63 9.95 9.61 -3.43
N LEU A 64 10.03 8.37 -2.92
CA LEU A 64 9.17 7.24 -3.28
C LEU A 64 7.75 7.37 -2.74
N GLN A 65 7.49 8.32 -1.85
CA GLN A 65 6.16 8.54 -1.28
C GLN A 65 5.10 8.75 -2.37
N ALA A 66 5.43 9.44 -3.46
CA ALA A 66 4.51 9.64 -4.59
C ALA A 66 4.17 8.31 -5.30
N HIS A 67 5.16 7.44 -5.48
CA HIS A 67 5.00 6.14 -6.13
C HIS A 67 4.10 5.22 -5.29
N PHE A 68 4.27 5.23 -3.97
CA PHE A 68 3.40 4.50 -3.05
C PHE A 68 1.94 4.96 -3.11
N VAL A 69 1.70 6.26 -3.16
CA VAL A 69 0.34 6.80 -3.27
C VAL A 69 -0.30 6.39 -4.60
N GLU A 70 0.44 6.45 -5.73
CA GLU A 70 -0.08 5.99 -7.03
C GLU A 70 -0.40 4.48 -7.00
N LEU A 71 0.50 3.65 -6.44
CA LEU A 71 0.25 2.22 -6.25
C LEU A 71 -1.00 1.97 -5.40
N ALA A 72 -1.13 2.65 -4.27
CA ALA A 72 -2.28 2.51 -3.38
C ALA A 72 -3.60 2.89 -4.06
N GLN A 73 -3.61 3.91 -4.93
CA GLN A 73 -4.80 4.30 -5.71
C GLN A 73 -5.17 3.30 -6.80
N ARG A 74 -4.21 2.52 -7.32
CA ARG A 74 -4.47 1.48 -8.31
C ARG A 74 -4.86 0.15 -7.68
N CYS A 75 -4.49 -0.06 -6.42
CA CYS A 75 -4.87 -1.25 -5.66
C CYS A 75 -6.27 -1.11 -5.06
N ARG A 76 -7.03 -2.20 -5.04
CA ARG A 76 -8.32 -2.27 -4.34
C ARG A 76 -8.13 -2.34 -2.82
N SER A 77 -7.01 -2.88 -2.38
CA SER A 77 -6.66 -3.01 -0.96
C SER A 77 -5.15 -2.92 -0.77
N VAL A 78 -4.72 -2.32 0.33
CA VAL A 78 -3.33 -2.28 0.76
C VAL A 78 -3.22 -2.83 2.17
N LEU A 79 -2.33 -3.79 2.38
CA LEU A 79 -2.01 -4.39 3.67
C LEU A 79 -0.59 -4.01 4.07
N CYS A 80 -0.47 -3.15 5.08
CA CYS A 80 0.81 -2.85 5.70
C CYS A 80 1.01 -3.79 6.91
N CYS A 81 2.07 -4.60 6.89
CA CYS A 81 2.36 -5.56 7.96
C CYS A 81 3.58 -5.13 8.80
N ARG A 82 3.59 -5.50 10.09
CA ARG A 82 4.67 -5.19 11.05
C ARG A 82 5.00 -3.68 11.17
N VAL A 83 3.98 -2.84 11.04
CA VAL A 83 4.12 -1.38 11.13
C VAL A 83 4.13 -0.89 12.57
N THR A 84 4.90 0.16 12.84
CA THR A 84 4.88 0.85 14.14
C THR A 84 3.70 1.84 14.23
N PRO A 85 3.28 2.25 15.44
CA PRO A 85 2.24 3.27 15.59
C PRO A 85 2.57 4.58 14.84
N LEU A 86 3.84 4.98 14.83
CA LEU A 86 4.32 6.16 14.11
C LEU A 86 4.17 6.01 12.59
N GLN A 87 4.50 4.83 12.05
CA GLN A 87 4.32 4.57 10.62
C GLN A 87 2.84 4.57 10.22
N LYS A 88 1.96 4.01 11.07
CA LYS A 88 0.51 4.01 10.82
C LYS A 88 -0.03 5.44 10.69
N SER A 89 0.31 6.34 11.61
CA SER A 89 -0.14 7.74 11.56
C SER A 89 0.46 8.49 10.37
N ALA A 90 1.72 8.21 10.02
CA ALA A 90 2.37 8.78 8.84
C ALA A 90 1.66 8.39 7.54
N VAL A 91 1.28 7.11 7.37
CA VAL A 91 0.50 6.67 6.19
C VAL A 91 -0.82 7.43 6.08
N VAL A 92 -1.58 7.51 7.17
CA VAL A 92 -2.88 8.22 7.18
C VAL A 92 -2.68 9.68 6.78
N LYS A 93 -1.66 10.35 7.33
CA LYS A 93 -1.33 11.73 6.99
C LYS A 93 -1.00 11.89 5.50
N VAL A 94 -0.10 11.06 4.97
CA VAL A 94 0.30 11.11 3.56
C VAL A 94 -0.89 10.91 2.62
N ILE A 95 -1.72 9.91 2.87
CA ILE A 95 -2.90 9.63 2.05
C ILE A 95 -3.89 10.80 2.09
N ARG A 96 -4.19 11.33 3.28
CA ARG A 96 -5.08 12.48 3.44
C ARG A 96 -4.53 13.72 2.71
N ASP A 97 -3.25 14.01 2.87
CA ASP A 97 -2.65 15.23 2.36
C ASP A 97 -2.47 15.19 0.83
N ARG A 98 -2.16 14.01 0.26
CA ARG A 98 -1.96 13.81 -1.18
C ARG A 98 -3.25 13.59 -1.96
N LEU A 99 -4.20 12.84 -1.40
CA LEU A 99 -5.45 12.51 -2.10
C LEU A 99 -6.61 13.45 -1.75
N LYS A 100 -6.47 14.28 -0.73
CA LYS A 100 -7.52 15.18 -0.22
C LYS A 100 -8.83 14.46 0.11
N VAL A 101 -8.72 13.20 0.55
CA VAL A 101 -9.87 12.37 0.95
C VAL A 101 -10.04 12.37 2.46
N MET A 102 -11.26 12.12 2.92
CA MET A 102 -11.53 11.86 4.33
C MET A 102 -11.05 10.45 4.69
N THR A 103 -10.16 10.34 5.67
CA THR A 103 -9.60 9.06 6.13
C THR A 103 -10.12 8.74 7.52
N LEU A 104 -10.67 7.54 7.71
CA LEU A 104 -10.99 7.01 9.03
C LEU A 104 -9.86 6.07 9.48
N ALA A 105 -9.28 6.36 10.64
CA ALA A 105 -8.31 5.48 11.28
C ALA A 105 -8.96 4.81 12.50
N LEU A 106 -9.08 3.49 12.45
CA LEU A 106 -9.50 2.67 13.58
C LEU A 106 -8.30 1.88 14.12
N GLY A 107 -8.16 1.81 15.43
CA GLY A 107 -7.16 0.99 16.11
C GLY A 107 -7.44 0.95 17.60
N GLU A 108 -7.44 -0.24 18.19
CA GLU A 108 -7.39 -0.38 19.64
C GLU A 108 -5.94 -0.25 20.11
N ASP A 109 -5.68 0.77 20.91
CA ASP A 109 -4.42 0.93 21.63
C ASP A 109 -4.45 0.08 22.91
N ALA A 110 -4.22 -1.23 22.81
CA ALA A 110 -3.92 -2.05 23.98
C ALA A 110 -2.48 -1.78 24.44
N ARG A 111 -2.26 -0.67 25.14
CA ARG A 111 -0.98 -0.39 25.81
C ARG A 111 -0.73 -1.51 26.82
N ARG A 112 0.31 -2.31 26.58
CA ARG A 112 0.88 -3.23 27.57
C ARG A 112 1.29 -2.39 28.78
N LEU A 113 0.57 -2.53 29.88
CA LEU A 113 0.88 -1.86 31.15
C LEU A 113 2.36 -2.09 31.48
N THR A 114 3.11 -1.00 31.62
CA THR A 114 4.37 -0.99 32.36
C THR A 114 4.00 -1.26 33.82
N LEU A 115 4.21 -2.49 34.28
CA LEU A 115 4.27 -2.76 35.72
C LEU A 115 5.51 -2.01 36.26
N LYS A 116 5.25 -0.96 37.04
CA LYS A 116 6.18 -0.42 38.04
C LYS A 116 6.23 -1.36 39.23
#